data_AF-A0A815NBQ5-F1
#
_entry.id   AF-A0A815NBQ5-F1
#
_cell.length_a   1.000
_cell.length_b   1.000
_cell.length_c   1.000
_cell.angle_alpha   90.00
_cell.angle_beta   90.00
_cell.angle_gamma   90.00
#
_symmetry.space_group_name_H-M   'P 1'
#
loop_
_entity.id
_entity.type
_entity.pdbx_description
1 polymer ?
#
loop_
_entity_poly.entity_id
_entity_poly.type
_entity_poly.pdbx_seq_one_letter_code
_entity_poly.pdbx_strand_id
1 'polypeptide(L)' 'MADQETTGLSAAELKKKRTFRKFTYRGVDLDQLLDMNNEQLMPLLHCRARRRLSRGLK' A
#
# COMPACT_ATOMS: atom_id res chain seq x y z
N MET A 1 -23.81 -38.28 -10.81
CA MET A 1 -23.12 -37.32 -11.69
C MET A 1 -23.93 -36.03 -11.68
N ALA A 2 -23.42 -34.97 -11.02
CA ALA A 2 -23.86 -33.56 -11.02
C ALA A 2 -23.98 -32.97 -9.60
N ASP A 3 -22.84 -32.81 -8.89
CA ASP A 3 -22.76 -31.92 -7.71
C ASP A 3 -21.28 -31.60 -7.38
N GLN A 4 -20.49 -31.26 -8.41
CA GLN A 4 -19.05 -30.99 -8.26
C GLN A 4 -18.60 -29.80 -9.14
N GLU A 5 -19.43 -28.76 -9.36
CA GLU A 5 -18.97 -27.58 -10.12
C GLU A 5 -19.30 -26.22 -9.50
N THR A 6 -20.02 -26.14 -8.37
CA THR A 6 -20.46 -24.84 -7.79
C THR A 6 -19.54 -24.28 -6.69
N THR A 7 -18.60 -25.06 -6.16
CA THR A 7 -17.71 -24.63 -5.06
C THR A 7 -16.51 -23.78 -5.51
N GLY A 8 -16.11 -23.84 -6.79
CA GLY A 8 -14.97 -23.09 -7.32
C GLY A 8 -15.24 -21.60 -7.59
N LEU A 9 -16.49 -21.26 -7.94
CA LEU A 9 -16.92 -19.89 -8.28
C LEU A 9 -17.02 -18.99 -7.03
N SER A 10 -17.55 -19.53 -5.93
CA SER A 10 -17.77 -18.75 -4.69
C SER A 10 -16.45 -18.26 -4.05
N ALA A 11 -15.40 -19.07 -4.11
CA ALA A 11 -14.07 -18.70 -3.61
C ALA A 11 -13.39 -17.63 -4.48
N ALA A 12 -13.62 -17.64 -5.79
CA ALA A 12 -13.13 -16.62 -6.72
C ALA A 12 -13.87 -15.29 -6.56
N GLU A 13 -15.17 -15.33 -6.29
CA GLU A 13 -15.99 -14.15 -5.98
C GLU A 13 -15.64 -13.54 -4.61
N LEU A 14 -15.37 -14.36 -3.60
CA LEU A 14 -14.84 -13.93 -2.30
C LEU A 14 -13.43 -13.32 -2.43
N LYS A 15 -12.58 -13.84 -3.33
CA LYS A 15 -11.29 -13.23 -3.68
C LYS A 15 -11.46 -11.92 -4.46
N LYS A 16 -12.45 -11.80 -5.35
CA LYS A 16 -12.82 -10.51 -6.00
C LYS A 16 -13.32 -9.49 -4.98
N LYS A 17 -14.03 -9.93 -3.94
CA LYS A 17 -14.46 -9.08 -2.81
C LYS A 17 -13.31 -8.65 -1.89
N ARG A 18 -12.13 -9.25 -1.98
CA ARG A 18 -10.90 -8.66 -1.42
C ARG A 18 -10.53 -7.47 -2.31
N THR A 19 -11.19 -6.35 -2.09
CA THR A 19 -10.85 -5.07 -2.71
C THR A 19 -9.35 -4.83 -2.52
N PHE A 20 -8.64 -4.59 -3.62
CA PHE A 20 -7.25 -4.16 -3.57
C PHE A 20 -7.18 -2.90 -2.70
N ARG A 21 -6.55 -3.02 -1.53
CA ARG A 21 -6.37 -1.88 -0.62
C ARG A 21 -5.33 -0.97 -1.25
N LYS A 22 -5.78 0.14 -1.84
CA LYS A 22 -4.89 1.20 -2.29
C LYS A 22 -4.22 1.81 -1.07
N PHE A 23 -2.89 1.71 -1.02
CA PHE A 23 -2.12 2.31 0.05
C PHE A 23 -1.97 3.80 -0.24
N THR A 24 -2.48 4.61 0.68
CA THR A 24 -2.32 6.07 0.65
C THR A 24 -1.59 6.49 1.91
N TYR A 25 -0.54 7.29 1.75
CA TYR A 25 0.18 7.90 2.87
C TYR A 25 -0.10 9.39 2.90
N ARG A 26 -0.79 9.86 3.94
CA ARG A 26 -1.10 11.29 4.15
C ARG A 26 -1.65 12.00 2.90
N GLY A 27 -2.47 11.30 2.11
CA GLY A 27 -3.07 11.84 0.89
C GLY A 27 -2.23 11.66 -0.39
N VAL A 28 -1.12 10.94 -0.31
CA VAL A 28 -0.25 10.58 -1.45
C VAL A 28 -0.41 9.09 -1.75
N ASP A 29 -0.60 8.75 -3.02
CA ASP A 29 -0.67 7.36 -3.48
C ASP A 29 0.69 6.66 -3.47
N LEU A 30 0.70 5.33 -3.41
CA LEU A 30 1.93 4.53 -3.36
C LEU A 30 2.88 4.82 -4.54
N ASP A 31 2.37 4.84 -5.76
CA ASP A 31 3.20 5.06 -6.96
C ASP A 31 3.89 6.43 -6.89
N GLN A 32 3.15 7.45 -6.44
CA GLN A 32 3.68 8.79 -6.26
C GLN A 32 4.72 8.87 -5.13
N LEU A 33 4.59 8.09 -4.04
CA LEU A 33 5.58 8.03 -2.97
C LEU A 33 6.90 7.43 -3.42
N LEU A 34 6.88 6.51 -4.38
CA LEU A 34 8.08 5.85 -4.90
C LEU A 34 8.89 6.78 -5.81
N ASP A 35 8.20 7.66 -6.55
CA ASP A 35 8.84 8.62 -7.46
C ASP A 35 9.33 9.90 -6.75
N MET A 36 8.89 10.14 -5.50
CA MET A 36 9.27 11.32 -4.74
C MET A 36 10.73 11.28 -4.27
N ASN A 37 11.40 12.43 -4.38
CA ASN A 37 12.74 12.58 -3.84
C ASN A 37 12.71 12.85 -2.31
N ASN A 38 13.82 12.56 -1.62
CA ASN A 38 13.92 12.65 -0.15
C ASN A 38 13.52 14.02 0.42
N GLU A 39 13.82 15.11 -0.29
CA GLU A 39 13.48 16.48 0.11
C GLU A 39 11.97 16.73 0.12
N GLN A 40 11.24 16.14 -0.83
CA GLN A 40 9.78 16.24 -0.94
C GLN A 40 9.09 15.31 0.06
N LEU A 41 9.73 14.18 0.40
CA LEU A 41 9.23 13.21 1.38
C LEU A 41 9.37 13.72 2.83
N MET A 42 10.42 14.47 3.15
CA MET A 42 10.70 15.00 4.49
C MET A 42 9.50 15.66 5.21
N PRO A 43 8.74 16.60 4.60
CA PRO A 43 7.59 17.22 5.27
C PRO A 43 6.45 16.24 5.59
N LEU A 44 6.29 15.17 4.81
CA LEU A 44 5.25 14.15 4.99
C LEU A 44 5.56 13.19 6.15
N LEU A 45 6.85 13.00 6.46
CA LEU A 45 7.34 12.09 7.50
C LEU A 45 7.22 12.66 8.93
N HIS A 46 7.22 11.76 9.92
CA HIS A 46 7.23 12.13 11.34
C HIS A 46 8.55 12.80 11.77
N CYS A 47 8.51 13.56 12.87
CA CYS A 47 9.67 14.27 13.42
C CYS A 47 10.89 13.37 13.74
N ARG A 48 10.68 12.09 14.06
CA ARG A 48 11.78 11.12 14.26
C ARG A 48 12.43 10.73 12.94
N ALA A 49 11.64 10.36 11.94
CA ALA A 49 12.13 9.97 10.61
C ALA A 49 12.84 11.14 9.92
N ARG A 50 12.29 12.36 9.99
CA ARG A 50 12.95 13.59 9.54
C ARG A 50 14.36 13.77 10.14
N ARG A 51 14.47 13.64 11.48
CA ARG A 51 15.75 13.81 12.18
C ARG A 51 16.79 12.74 11.81
N ARG A 52 16.34 11.51 11.53
CA ARG A 52 17.21 10.43 11.06
C ARG A 52 17.67 10.69 9.63
N LEU A 53 16.77 11.14 8.74
CA LEU A 53 17.12 11.45 7.35
C LEU A 53 18.09 12.64 7.26
N SER A 54 17.93 13.66 8.13
CA SER A 54 18.78 14.86 8.09
C SER A 54 20.15 14.71 8.76
N ARG A 55 20.25 13.91 9.84
CA ARG A 55 21.53 13.70 10.55
C ARG A 55 22.36 12.56 9.98
N GLY A 56 21.77 11.75 9.10
CA GLY A 56 22.36 10.53 8.57
C GLY A 56 21.77 9.28 9.21
N LEU A 57 21.73 8.21 8.42
CA LEU A 57 21.40 6.88 8.91
C LEU A 57 22.60 6.36 9.73
N LYS A 58 22.37 6.17 11.03
CA LYS A 58 23.27 5.42 11.91
C LYS A 58 22.74 4.00 12.08
#